data_AF-A0A4R2S9Z3-F1
#
_entry.id   AF-A0A4R2S9Z3-F1
#
_cell.length_a   1.000
_cell.length_b   1.000
_cell.length_c   1.000
_cell.angle_alpha   90.00
_cell.angle_beta   90.00
_cell.angle_gamma   90.00
#
_symmetry.space_group_name_H-M   'P 1'
#
loop_
_entity.id
_entity.type
_entity.pdbx_description
1 polymer ?
#
loop_
_entity_poly.entity_id
_entity_poly.type
_entity_poly.pdbx_seq_one_letter_code
_entity_poly.pdbx_strand_id
1 'polypeptide(L)'
;MTRPHRRSFTLRRRGRTPVWLRLLWRVGLASALIAIALFGHWFDRDGLRDNIDGAISFLDVLYFTMITVTTVGYGDIVPVTTQARMFDTFVVTPVRLFV
;
A
#
# COMPACT_ATOMS: atom_id res chain seq x y z
N MET A 1 -31.05 22.44 -49.72
CA MET A 1 -30.23 22.72 -48.51
C MET A 1 -30.09 21.44 -47.69
N THR A 2 -29.01 20.69 -47.87
CA THR A 2 -28.75 19.41 -47.16
C THR A 2 -27.48 19.53 -46.33
N ARG A 3 -27.59 19.35 -45.00
CA ARG A 3 -26.48 19.48 -44.03
C ARG A 3 -25.44 18.36 -44.25
N PRO A 4 -24.12 18.63 -44.19
CA PRO A 4 -23.13 17.57 -44.26
C PRO A 4 -23.00 16.87 -42.91
N HIS A 5 -23.22 15.55 -42.90
CA HIS A 5 -22.96 14.68 -41.76
C HIS A 5 -21.45 14.55 -41.53
N ARG A 6 -20.94 15.21 -40.48
CA ARG A 6 -19.56 14.99 -40.01
C ARG A 6 -19.48 13.61 -39.37
N ARG A 7 -18.87 12.63 -40.06
CA ARG A 7 -18.54 11.32 -39.49
C ARG A 7 -17.39 11.47 -38.50
N SER A 8 -17.71 11.36 -37.20
CA SER A 8 -16.73 11.32 -36.12
C SER A 8 -16.01 9.96 -36.14
N PHE A 9 -14.78 9.93 -36.67
CA PHE A 9 -13.91 8.75 -36.53
C PHE A 9 -13.41 8.68 -35.08
N THR A 10 -14.04 7.85 -34.25
CA THR A 10 -13.55 7.53 -32.92
C THR A 10 -12.46 6.44 -33.04
N LEU A 11 -11.20 6.86 -33.00
CA LEU A 11 -10.06 5.92 -32.97
C LEU A 11 -9.99 5.26 -31.58
N ARG A 12 -10.73 4.16 -31.39
CA ARG A 12 -10.65 3.33 -30.19
C ARG A 12 -9.36 2.50 -30.24
N ARG A 13 -8.27 3.03 -29.67
CA ARG A 13 -7.01 2.29 -29.50
C ARG A 13 -7.27 1.06 -28.62
N ARG A 14 -7.26 -0.12 -29.22
CA ARG A 14 -7.45 -1.42 -28.55
C ARG A 14 -6.28 -1.62 -27.58
N GLY A 15 -6.54 -1.52 -26.28
CA GLY A 15 -5.54 -1.83 -25.25
C GLY A 15 -5.10 -3.28 -25.40
N ARG A 16 -3.80 -3.50 -25.66
CA ARG A 16 -3.19 -4.81 -25.91
C ARG A 16 -3.13 -5.73 -24.69
N THR A 17 -3.58 -5.28 -23.51
CA THR A 17 -3.59 -6.07 -22.28
C THR A 17 -5.02 -6.35 -21.80
N PRO A 18 -5.37 -7.62 -21.49
CA PRO A 18 -6.67 -7.94 -20.92
C PRO A 18 -6.86 -7.23 -19.57
N VAL A 19 -8.09 -6.77 -19.30
CA VAL A 19 -8.43 -6.02 -18.08
C VAL A 19 -8.02 -6.78 -16.82
N TRP A 20 -8.21 -8.10 -16.81
CA TRP A 20 -7.79 -8.98 -15.73
C TRP A 20 -6.29 -8.95 -15.44
N LEU A 21 -5.45 -8.94 -16.48
CA LEU A 21 -4.01 -8.88 -16.32
C LEU A 21 -3.56 -7.51 -15.76
N ARG A 22 -4.25 -6.43 -16.12
CA ARG A 22 -3.99 -5.09 -15.54
C ARG A 22 -4.39 -5.01 -14.07
N LEU A 23 -5.49 -5.67 -13.68
CA LEU A 23 -5.92 -5.77 -12.28
C LEU A 23 -4.92 -6.59 -11.47
N LEU A 24 -4.52 -7.76 -11.97
CA LEU A 24 -3.52 -8.61 -11.32
C LEU A 24 -2.18 -7.89 -11.11
N TRP A 25 -1.72 -7.14 -12.10
CA TRP A 25 -0.47 -6.36 -11.97
C TRP A 25 -0.55 -5.29 -10.89
N ARG A 26 -1.70 -4.62 -10.76
CA ARG A 26 -1.92 -3.60 -9.71
C ARG A 26 -1.97 -4.24 -8.33
N VAL A 27 -2.75 -5.32 -8.18
CA VAL A 27 -2.83 -6.06 -6.91
C VAL A 27 -1.46 -6.63 -6.53
N GLY A 28 -0.72 -7.16 -7.50
CA GLY A 28 0.64 -7.67 -7.29
C GLY A 28 1.64 -6.59 -6.89
N LEU A 29 1.54 -5.39 -7.47
CA LEU A 29 2.37 -4.25 -7.09
C LEU A 29 2.03 -3.79 -5.66
N ALA A 30 0.74 -3.63 -5.35
CA ALA A 30 0.30 -3.24 -4.02
C ALA A 30 0.72 -4.27 -2.96
N SER A 31 0.54 -5.55 -3.22
CA SER A 31 0.96 -6.61 -2.29
C SER A 31 2.48 -6.66 -2.12
N ALA A 32 3.26 -6.42 -3.18
CA ALA A 32 4.72 -6.32 -3.09
C ALA A 32 5.16 -5.12 -2.21
N LEU A 33 4.53 -3.96 -2.37
CA LEU A 33 4.83 -2.78 -1.54
C LEU A 33 4.48 -3.03 -0.06
N ILE A 34 3.33 -3.65 0.21
CA ILE A 34 2.93 -4.03 1.58
C ILE A 34 3.92 -5.06 2.16
N ALA A 35 4.36 -6.04 1.37
CA ALA A 35 5.34 -7.03 1.82
C ALA A 35 6.70 -6.38 2.16
N ILE A 36 7.13 -5.36 1.40
CA ILE A 36 8.34 -4.59 1.72
C ILE A 36 8.18 -3.84 3.05
N ALA A 37 7.05 -3.16 3.26
CA ALA A 37 6.78 -2.46 4.52
C ALA A 37 6.73 -3.45 5.70
N LEU A 38 6.06 -4.58 5.52
CA LEU A 38 5.97 -5.65 6.52
C LEU A 38 7.37 -6.19 6.89
N PHE A 39 8.20 -6.44 5.88
CA PHE A 39 9.56 -6.93 6.09
C PHE A 39 10.40 -5.91 6.86
N GLY A 40 10.29 -4.62 6.54
CA GLY A 40 10.98 -3.57 7.27
C GLY A 40 10.54 -3.45 8.73
N HIS A 41 9.22 -3.52 9.01
CA HIS A 41 8.72 -3.55 10.38
C HIS A 41 9.11 -4.81 11.15
N TRP A 42 9.20 -5.95 10.47
CA TRP A 42 9.66 -7.18 11.09
C TRP A 42 11.13 -7.08 11.50
N PHE A 43 11.96 -6.46 10.66
CA PHE A 43 13.36 -6.23 10.95
C PHE A 43 13.57 -5.23 12.10
N ASP A 44 12.78 -4.15 12.14
CA ASP A 44 12.86 -3.10 13.19
C ASP A 44 11.82 -3.30 14.31
N ARG A 45 11.35 -4.54 14.52
CA ARG A 45 10.29 -4.85 15.50
C ARG A 45 10.67 -4.44 16.92
N ASP A 46 11.96 -4.46 17.24
CA ASP A 46 12.48 -4.05 18.55
C ASP A 46 12.23 -2.55 18.83
N GLY A 47 11.92 -1.76 17.78
CA GLY A 47 11.55 -0.36 17.88
C GLY A 47 10.05 -0.08 18.04
N LEU A 48 9.22 -1.11 17.99
CA LEU A 48 7.79 -1.01 18.25
C LEU A 48 7.52 -1.28 19.74
N ARG A 49 6.39 -0.80 20.25
CA ARG A 49 5.91 -1.11 21.59
C ARG A 49 4.44 -1.46 21.55
N ASP A 50 4.12 -2.63 22.09
CA ASP A 50 2.75 -3.05 22.38
C ASP A 50 2.34 -2.54 23.77
N ASN A 51 1.20 -1.86 23.86
CA ASN A 51 0.65 -1.32 25.10
C ASN A 51 -0.29 -2.30 25.85
N ILE A 52 -0.60 -3.46 25.27
CA ILE A 52 -1.52 -4.46 25.81
C ILE A 52 -0.77 -5.55 26.58
N ASP A 53 0.18 -6.24 25.95
CA ASP A 53 0.90 -7.37 26.55
C ASP A 53 2.43 -7.18 26.62
N GLY A 54 2.97 -6.19 25.90
CA GLY A 54 4.38 -5.83 25.90
C GLY A 54 5.30 -6.74 25.08
N ALA A 55 4.75 -7.73 24.36
CA ALA A 55 5.50 -8.59 23.46
C ALA A 55 5.15 -8.24 22.01
N ILE A 56 6.10 -8.44 21.08
CA ILE A 56 5.85 -8.19 19.65
C ILE A 56 6.04 -9.49 18.89
N SER A 57 4.92 -10.09 18.50
CA SER A 57 4.87 -11.26 17.65
C SER A 57 4.84 -10.86 16.16
N PHE A 58 4.97 -11.87 15.28
CA PHE A 58 4.83 -11.66 13.84
C PHE A 58 3.42 -11.17 13.46
N LEU A 59 2.39 -11.66 14.15
CA LEU A 59 1.02 -11.25 13.90
C LEU A 59 0.81 -9.78 14.29
N ASP A 60 1.45 -9.31 15.35
CA ASP A 60 1.36 -7.92 15.81
C ASP A 60 2.04 -6.98 14.82
N VAL A 61 3.18 -7.38 14.25
CA VAL A 61 3.85 -6.63 13.17
C VAL A 61 3.01 -6.60 11.90
N LEU A 62 2.40 -7.73 11.53
CA LEU A 62 1.48 -7.80 10.38
C LEU A 62 0.28 -6.89 10.60
N TYR A 63 -0.33 -6.96 11.77
CA TYR A 63 -1.45 -6.12 12.17
C TYR A 63 -1.06 -4.64 12.13
N PHE A 64 0.02 -4.24 12.79
CA PHE A 64 0.55 -2.87 12.79
C PHE A 64 0.78 -2.36 11.37
N THR A 65 1.40 -3.17 10.51
CA THR A 65 1.65 -2.81 9.10
C THR A 65 0.34 -2.58 8.36
N MET A 66 -0.65 -3.47 8.52
CA MET A 66 -1.93 -3.37 7.82
C MET A 66 -2.75 -2.16 8.29
N ILE A 67 -2.89 -1.92 9.59
CA ILE A 67 -3.64 -0.76 10.11
C ILE A 67 -2.95 0.56 9.76
N THR A 68 -1.62 0.56 9.64
CA THR A 68 -0.84 1.73 9.26
C THR A 68 -0.97 2.00 7.78
N VAL A 69 -0.79 1.01 6.90
CA VAL A 69 -0.97 1.20 5.45
C VAL A 69 -2.41 1.59 5.11
N THR A 70 -3.40 1.01 5.78
CA THR A 70 -4.83 1.34 5.58
C THR A 70 -5.26 2.64 6.24
N THR A 71 -4.36 3.33 6.94
CA THR A 71 -4.63 4.60 7.65
C THR A 71 -5.64 4.49 8.79
N VAL A 72 -5.91 3.28 9.29
CA VAL A 72 -6.81 3.05 10.44
C VAL A 72 -6.13 3.50 11.74
N GLY A 73 -4.90 3.05 11.99
CA GLY A 73 -4.02 3.54 13.07
C GLY A 73 -4.63 3.57 14.47
N TYR A 74 -5.02 2.41 15.03
CA TYR A 74 -5.60 2.34 16.37
C TYR A 74 -4.70 2.85 17.50
N GLY A 75 -3.37 2.75 17.35
CA GLY A 75 -2.40 3.27 18.31
C GLY A 75 -2.15 2.40 19.53
N ASP A 76 -2.61 1.15 19.50
CA ASP A 76 -2.30 0.08 20.45
C ASP A 76 -0.84 -0.37 20.34
N ILE A 77 -0.33 -0.50 19.11
CA ILE A 77 1.09 -0.71 18.81
C ILE A 77 1.66 0.55 18.17
N VAL A 78 2.76 1.08 18.72
CA VAL A 78 3.36 2.34 18.28
C VAL A 78 4.88 2.29 18.14
N PRO A 79 5.46 3.01 17.17
CA PRO A 79 6.90 3.17 17.05
C PRO A 79 7.45 4.09 18.16
N VAL A 80 8.30 3.53 19.01
CA VAL A 80 8.92 4.28 20.11
C VAL A 80 10.32 4.77 19.76
N THR A 81 11.02 4.09 18.85
CA THR A 81 12.35 4.52 18.40
C THR A 81 12.26 5.56 17.30
N THR A 82 13.28 6.44 17.23
CA THR A 82 13.43 7.41 16.15
C THR A 82 13.53 6.71 14.79
N GLN A 83 14.20 5.57 14.73
CA GLN A 83 14.36 4.77 13.51
C GLN A 83 13.02 4.24 12.98
N ALA A 84 12.20 3.63 13.84
CA ALA A 84 10.89 3.11 13.44
C ALA A 84 9.97 4.23 12.92
N ARG A 85 9.98 5.39 13.60
CA ARG A 85 9.22 6.58 13.15
C ARG A 85 9.68 7.11 11.79
N MET A 86 11.00 7.13 11.56
CA MET A 86 11.57 7.51 10.26
C MET A 86 11.16 6.52 9.17
N PHE A 87 11.21 5.21 9.46
CA PHE A 87 10.78 4.17 8.54
C PHE A 87 9.32 4.34 8.13
N ASP A 88 8.41 4.52 9.09
CA ASP A 88 6.99 4.79 8.81
C ASP A 88 6.79 6.03 7.92
N THR A 89 7.53 7.09 8.21
CA THR A 89 7.42 8.34 7.48
C THR A 89 7.92 8.19 6.04
N PHE A 90 9.10 7.60 5.84
CA PHE A 90 9.74 7.56 4.53
C PHE A 90 9.38 6.33 3.67
N VAL A 91 8.90 5.24 4.26
CA VAL A 91 8.56 4.00 3.54
C VAL A 91 7.05 3.82 3.48
N VAL A 92 6.37 3.86 4.63
CA VAL A 92 4.93 3.55 4.66
C VAL A 92 4.10 4.67 4.02
N THR A 93 4.48 5.93 4.20
CA THR A 93 3.73 7.06 3.61
C THR A 93 3.76 7.05 2.07
N PRO A 94 4.90 6.85 1.39
CA PRO A 94 4.89 6.66 -0.06
C PRO A 94 4.10 5.44 -0.51
N VAL A 95 4.20 4.31 0.22
CA VAL A 95 3.44 3.09 -0.11
C VAL A 95 1.93 3.38 -0.18
N ARG A 96 1.40 4.19 0.74
CA ARG A 96 -0.02 4.62 0.74
C ARG A 96 -0.44 5.39 -0.51
N LEU A 97 0.49 6.04 -1.22
CA LEU A 97 0.18 6.81 -2.44
C LEU A 97 0.07 5.92 -3.69
N PHE A 98 0.70 4.75 -3.65
CA PHE A 98 0.79 3.83 -4.80
C PHE A 98 -0.15 2.64 -4.69
N VAL A 99 -0.63 2.33 -3.47
CA VAL A 99 -1.68 1.35 -3.18
C VAL A 99 -3.05 1.98 -3.42
#